data_AF-A0A448AW89-F1
#
_entry.id   AF-A0A448AW89-F1
#
_cell.length_a   1.000
_cell.length_b   1.000
_cell.length_c   1.000
_cell.angle_alpha   90.00
_cell.angle_beta   90.00
_cell.angle_gamma   90.00
#
_symmetry.space_group_name_H-M   'P 1'
#
loop_
_entity.id
_entity.type
_entity.pdbx_description
1 polymer ?
#
loop_
_entity_poly.entity_id
_entity_poly.type
_entity_poly.pdbx_seq_one_letter_code
_entity_poly.pdbx_strand_id
1 'polypeptide(L)'
;MKPKTVAALLLLSLAVISCKKDEKKTVATETKITNDTIKTTKAEEKIDYSDFNIFNLSVMSSAEKDSDIDIFISVSDIYKGAQPVPESILKNHKQMTYEELQHFDLDAPSRKKLLNGIHLTENDSLYIYEYWSNKLQRMPVSQLKAVAYLSPYSDSEDLDPDAYMMGFQVTTHQKTTEYDRYINAIAYFGNKNPFVENKMKAVKWQKAGADISKKYFKHSKLTQGNTYQTKYENMTYYLQDYLEEGNTVERRLAVINDHQEKIAEKTFSLAESDGGEFLPLYGIDTDEANIFQYTGYLFKGKPPVIFGFIAKSFGCPSISFLDKNEKDFWINCDNRH
;
A
#
# COMPACT_ATOMS: atom_id res chain seq x y z
N MET A 1 38.06 15.89 -42.17
CA MET A 1 37.35 16.46 -43.34
C MET A 1 35.85 16.56 -43.04
N LYS A 2 35.14 17.55 -43.61
CA LYS A 2 33.67 17.52 -43.84
C LYS A 2 33.43 17.26 -45.36
N PRO A 3 32.19 17.27 -45.90
CA PRO A 3 31.21 16.18 -45.77
C PRO A 3 30.60 15.76 -47.13
N LYS A 4 29.72 14.75 -47.13
CA LYS A 4 28.59 14.58 -48.09
C LYS A 4 27.41 14.02 -47.28
N THR A 5 26.22 14.61 -47.11
CA THR A 5 25.20 15.14 -48.03
C THR A 5 24.77 14.20 -49.16
N VAL A 6 23.59 13.59 -48.97
CA VAL A 6 22.42 13.72 -49.88
C VAL A 6 21.18 13.81 -48.99
N ALA A 7 20.20 14.64 -49.38
CA ALA A 7 18.84 14.61 -48.86
C ALA A 7 17.87 14.52 -50.05
N ALA A 8 16.72 13.86 -49.88
CA ALA A 8 15.71 13.73 -50.91
C ALA A 8 14.31 13.91 -50.31
N LEU A 9 13.65 15.01 -50.67
CA LEU A 9 12.20 15.15 -50.52
C LEU A 9 11.53 14.35 -51.64
N LEU A 10 10.35 13.81 -51.36
CA LEU A 10 9.35 13.48 -52.39
C LEU A 10 7.98 13.97 -51.92
N LEU A 11 7.18 14.45 -52.88
CA LEU A 11 6.00 15.28 -52.64
C LEU A 11 4.70 14.47 -52.68
N LEU A 12 3.63 15.06 -52.13
CA LEU A 12 2.27 14.54 -52.25
C LEU A 12 1.82 14.50 -53.73
N SER A 13 0.93 13.56 -54.03
CA SER A 13 -0.11 13.75 -55.03
C SER A 13 -1.47 13.31 -54.47
N LEU A 14 -2.44 14.22 -54.47
CA LEU A 14 -3.85 13.92 -54.16
C LEU A 14 -4.53 13.45 -55.45
N ALA A 15 -5.07 12.24 -55.45
CA ALA A 15 -5.94 11.74 -56.52
C ALA A 15 -7.41 11.96 -56.14
N VAL A 16 -8.02 13.02 -56.70
CA VAL A 16 -9.46 13.28 -56.55
C VAL A 16 -10.21 12.61 -57.70
N ILE A 17 -11.19 11.77 -57.38
CA ILE A 17 -12.19 11.25 -58.35
C ILE A 17 -13.58 11.61 -57.82
N SER A 18 -14.49 12.01 -58.72
CA SER A 18 -15.73 12.72 -58.38
C SER A 18 -16.90 12.34 -59.31
N CYS A 19 -18.12 12.73 -58.92
CA CYS A 19 -19.43 12.47 -59.54
C CYS A 19 -19.95 11.01 -59.42
N LYS A 20 -21.15 10.73 -58.86
CA LYS A 20 -22.54 11.07 -59.27
C LYS A 20 -22.95 10.27 -60.54
N LYS A 21 -24.12 9.64 -60.68
CA LYS A 21 -25.42 9.54 -59.93
C LYS A 21 -26.06 8.16 -60.36
N ASP A 22 -27.23 7.60 -59.97
CA ASP A 22 -28.46 7.95 -59.21
C ASP A 22 -29.26 6.62 -58.90
N GLU A 23 -30.40 6.50 -58.20
CA GLU A 23 -31.24 7.34 -57.32
C GLU A 23 -32.07 6.45 -56.32
N LYS A 24 -33.03 7.03 -55.59
CA LYS A 24 -34.18 6.50 -54.79
C LYS A 24 -34.44 4.98 -54.70
N LYS A 25 -34.59 4.51 -53.45
CA LYS A 25 -35.93 4.42 -52.80
C LYS A 25 -35.84 4.28 -51.27
N THR A 26 -36.66 5.05 -50.55
CA THR A 26 -36.88 4.92 -49.10
C THR A 26 -38.00 3.91 -48.82
N VAL A 27 -37.78 3.06 -47.82
CA VAL A 27 -38.85 2.34 -47.10
C VAL A 27 -38.57 2.55 -45.61
N ALA A 28 -39.54 3.08 -44.88
CA ALA A 28 -39.45 3.19 -43.43
C ALA A 28 -39.89 1.86 -42.81
N THR A 29 -39.10 1.35 -41.87
CA THR A 29 -39.48 0.21 -41.01
C THR A 29 -39.38 0.68 -39.56
N GLU A 30 -40.48 0.60 -38.83
CA GLU A 30 -40.53 0.98 -37.42
C GLU A 30 -39.78 -0.04 -36.55
N THR A 31 -38.60 0.32 -36.05
CA THR A 31 -37.94 -0.47 -35.01
C THR A 31 -38.46 -0.02 -33.64
N LYS A 32 -39.18 -0.92 -32.96
CA LYS A 32 -39.71 -0.67 -31.61
C LYS A 32 -38.62 -0.18 -30.65
N ILE A 33 -38.94 0.86 -29.88
CA ILE A 33 -38.18 1.21 -28.67
C ILE A 33 -38.52 0.18 -27.59
N THR A 34 -37.68 -0.84 -27.42
CA THR A 34 -37.65 -1.66 -26.21
C THR A 34 -36.87 -0.93 -25.12
N ASN A 35 -37.58 -0.40 -24.13
CA ASN A 35 -36.98 0.18 -22.93
C ASN A 35 -36.39 -0.92 -22.03
N ASP A 36 -35.25 -1.49 -22.42
CA ASP A 36 -34.52 -2.43 -21.57
C ASP A 36 -33.95 -1.69 -20.36
N THR A 37 -34.69 -1.86 -19.27
CA THR A 37 -34.56 -1.10 -18.03
C THR A 37 -33.41 -1.65 -17.19
N ILE A 38 -32.51 -0.75 -16.79
CA ILE A 38 -31.46 -0.98 -15.77
C ILE A 38 -30.46 -2.09 -16.14
N LYS A 39 -29.25 -1.68 -16.55
CA LYS A 39 -28.07 -2.48 -16.22
C LYS A 39 -27.99 -2.57 -14.70
N THR A 40 -28.23 -3.75 -14.14
CA THR A 40 -27.91 -4.03 -12.74
C THR A 40 -26.43 -3.77 -12.54
N THR A 41 -26.11 -2.74 -11.75
CA THR A 41 -24.83 -2.68 -11.06
C THR A 41 -24.65 -4.01 -10.33
N LYS A 42 -23.52 -4.69 -10.54
CA LYS A 42 -23.13 -5.78 -9.64
C LYS A 42 -23.21 -5.21 -8.22
N ALA A 43 -23.98 -5.85 -7.34
CA ALA A 43 -23.92 -5.54 -5.92
C ALA A 43 -22.45 -5.65 -5.51
N GLU A 44 -21.91 -4.61 -4.88
CA GLU A 44 -20.51 -4.62 -4.45
C GLU A 44 -20.28 -5.83 -3.56
N GLU A 45 -19.26 -6.62 -3.88
CA GLU A 45 -18.98 -7.87 -3.15
C GLU A 45 -18.61 -7.52 -1.72
N LYS A 46 -19.56 -7.71 -0.80
CA LYS A 46 -19.36 -7.42 0.62
C LYS A 46 -18.14 -8.18 1.12
N ILE A 47 -17.14 -7.42 1.55
CA ILE A 47 -15.96 -7.87 2.26
C ILE A 47 -16.35 -8.06 3.74
N ASP A 48 -15.83 -9.10 4.36
CA ASP A 48 -15.89 -9.24 5.82
C ASP A 48 -14.64 -8.58 6.42
N TYR A 49 -14.84 -7.77 7.45
CA TYR A 49 -13.80 -7.00 8.12
C TYR A 49 -13.52 -7.49 9.56
N SER A 50 -14.09 -8.63 9.97
CA SER A 50 -13.99 -9.15 11.35
C SER A 50 -12.66 -9.83 11.69
N ASP A 51 -12.03 -10.51 10.74
CA ASP A 51 -10.65 -11.07 10.85
C ASP A 51 -9.82 -10.61 9.63
N PHE A 52 -9.83 -9.30 9.39
CA PHE A 52 -9.19 -8.66 8.25
C PHE A 52 -7.83 -8.13 8.65
N ASN A 53 -6.78 -8.59 7.97
CA ASN A 53 -5.39 -8.31 8.30
C ASN A 53 -4.67 -7.82 7.04
N ILE A 54 -4.03 -6.65 7.12
CA ILE A 54 -3.17 -6.09 6.07
C ILE A 54 -1.72 -6.23 6.50
N PHE A 55 -0.83 -6.46 5.54
CA PHE A 55 0.59 -6.67 5.79
C PHE A 55 1.44 -5.71 4.97
N ASN A 56 2.60 -5.33 5.53
CA ASN A 56 3.69 -4.70 4.80
C ASN A 56 4.35 -5.72 3.85
N LEU A 57 5.13 -5.23 2.88
CA LEU A 57 6.03 -6.05 2.08
C LEU A 57 7.45 -5.76 2.53
N SER A 58 8.02 -6.69 3.29
CA SER A 58 9.37 -6.56 3.85
C SER A 58 10.41 -6.98 2.81
N VAL A 59 11.51 -6.23 2.73
CA VAL A 59 12.62 -6.53 1.83
C VAL A 59 13.72 -7.22 2.64
N MET A 60 13.98 -8.48 2.32
CA MET A 60 14.98 -9.31 2.98
C MET A 60 16.25 -9.38 2.12
N SER A 61 17.43 -9.37 2.73
CA SER A 61 18.66 -9.78 2.06
C SER A 61 18.49 -11.22 1.58
N SER A 62 18.72 -11.48 0.29
CA SER A 62 18.44 -12.82 -0.25
C SER A 62 19.44 -13.86 0.25
N ALA A 63 18.95 -15.06 0.55
CA ALA A 63 19.78 -16.22 0.86
C ALA A 63 20.19 -17.00 -0.41
N GLU A 64 19.62 -16.68 -1.56
CA GLU A 64 19.92 -17.32 -2.85
C GLU A 64 21.14 -16.63 -3.51
N LYS A 65 22.02 -17.40 -4.16
CA LYS A 65 23.22 -16.83 -4.82
C LYS A 65 22.83 -15.96 -6.02
N ASP A 66 23.64 -14.93 -6.27
CA ASP A 66 23.47 -13.94 -7.35
C ASP A 66 22.12 -13.17 -7.28
N SER A 67 21.57 -13.04 -6.06
CA SER A 67 20.33 -12.33 -5.71
C SER A 67 20.65 -11.22 -4.71
N ASP A 68 20.18 -9.98 -4.94
CA ASP A 68 20.34 -8.90 -3.94
C ASP A 68 19.32 -9.09 -2.80
N ILE A 69 18.05 -9.16 -3.16
CA ILE A 69 16.92 -9.05 -2.24
C ILE A 69 15.74 -9.95 -2.63
N ASP A 70 15.05 -10.44 -1.60
CA ASP A 70 13.77 -11.14 -1.69
C ASP A 70 12.65 -10.26 -1.12
N ILE A 71 11.44 -10.39 -1.68
CA ILE A 71 10.25 -9.72 -1.17
C ILE A 71 9.42 -10.72 -0.38
N PHE A 72 9.25 -10.43 0.91
CA PHE A 72 8.67 -11.33 1.89
C PHE A 72 7.50 -10.66 2.62
N ILE A 73 6.44 -11.42 2.88
CA ILE A 73 5.35 -11.00 3.74
C ILE A 73 5.34 -11.92 4.95
N SER A 74 5.76 -11.40 6.11
CA SER A 74 5.57 -12.09 7.37
C SER A 74 4.10 -12.08 7.77
N VAL A 75 3.68 -13.15 8.45
CA VAL A 75 2.37 -13.30 9.09
C VAL A 75 2.49 -13.61 10.58
N SER A 76 3.71 -13.52 11.14
CA SER A 76 3.98 -13.82 12.55
C SER A 76 3.15 -12.97 13.53
N ASP A 77 2.89 -11.69 13.22
CA ASP A 77 2.06 -10.78 14.03
C ASP A 77 0.64 -11.35 14.34
N ILE A 78 0.10 -12.19 13.45
CA ILE A 78 -1.26 -12.73 13.57
C ILE A 78 -1.30 -14.23 13.93
N TYR A 79 -0.18 -14.94 13.80
CA TYR A 79 -0.09 -16.38 14.01
C TYR A 79 -0.18 -16.73 15.50
N LYS A 80 -1.09 -17.65 15.86
CA LYS A 80 -1.40 -17.98 17.27
C LYS A 80 -1.17 -19.46 17.57
N GLY A 81 -0.01 -19.76 18.15
CA GLY A 81 0.34 -21.11 18.62
C GLY A 81 1.85 -21.33 18.61
N ALA A 82 2.30 -22.56 18.91
CA ALA A 82 3.71 -22.93 18.76
C ALA A 82 4.13 -22.84 17.28
N GLN A 83 5.32 -22.32 16.99
CA GLN A 83 5.74 -22.01 15.61
C GLN A 83 5.82 -23.26 14.70
N PRO A 84 5.43 -23.17 13.42
CA PRO A 84 5.63 -24.19 12.38
C PRO A 84 7.09 -24.22 11.85
N VAL A 85 8.09 -24.19 12.74
CA VAL A 85 9.47 -24.52 12.35
C VAL A 85 9.56 -26.05 12.15
N PRO A 86 10.12 -26.56 11.04
CA PRO A 86 10.22 -28.00 10.80
C PRO A 86 11.05 -28.73 11.86
N GLU A 87 10.63 -29.94 12.26
CA GLU A 87 11.30 -30.70 13.31
C GLU A 87 12.77 -31.04 12.99
N SER A 88 13.14 -31.08 11.71
CA SER A 88 14.52 -31.28 11.25
C SER A 88 15.43 -30.10 11.64
N ILE A 89 14.96 -28.87 11.51
CA ILE A 89 15.70 -27.66 11.91
C ILE A 89 15.91 -27.69 13.43
N LEU A 90 14.81 -27.85 14.19
CA LEU A 90 14.85 -27.82 15.66
C LEU A 90 15.78 -28.88 16.25
N LYS A 91 15.84 -30.08 15.66
CA LYS A 91 16.70 -31.18 16.14
C LYS A 91 18.16 -31.06 15.71
N ASN A 92 18.44 -30.44 14.56
CA ASN A 92 19.76 -30.47 13.92
C ASN A 92 20.47 -29.11 13.87
N HIS A 93 19.89 -28.03 14.40
CA HIS A 93 20.43 -26.68 14.25
C HIS A 93 21.90 -26.55 14.71
N LYS A 94 22.31 -27.25 15.78
CA LYS A 94 23.71 -27.25 16.27
C LYS A 94 24.68 -28.04 15.36
N GLN A 95 24.23 -28.53 14.20
CA GLN A 95 25.01 -29.17 13.13
C GLN A 95 24.84 -28.50 11.76
N MET A 96 23.98 -27.47 11.66
CA MET A 96 23.74 -26.69 10.44
C MET A 96 24.66 -25.46 10.39
N THR A 97 24.89 -24.90 9.20
CA THR A 97 25.60 -23.62 9.07
C THR A 97 24.67 -22.43 9.35
N TYR A 98 25.24 -21.23 9.56
CA TYR A 98 24.44 -20.02 9.75
C TYR A 98 23.53 -19.74 8.53
N GLU A 99 24.05 -19.95 7.32
CA GLU A 99 23.32 -19.76 6.06
C GLU A 99 22.14 -20.73 5.93
N GLU A 100 22.29 -21.98 6.39
CA GLU A 100 21.20 -22.98 6.43
C GLU A 100 20.14 -22.66 7.50
N LEU A 101 20.50 -21.90 8.53
CA LEU A 101 19.58 -21.45 9.59
C LEU A 101 18.95 -20.08 9.29
N GLN A 102 19.58 -19.25 8.45
CA GLN A 102 19.11 -17.91 8.12
C GLN A 102 17.82 -17.93 7.30
N HIS A 103 17.62 -18.93 6.44
CA HIS A 103 16.42 -19.07 5.61
C HIS A 103 16.13 -20.53 5.22
N PHE A 104 14.87 -20.97 5.29
CA PHE A 104 14.42 -22.25 4.72
C PHE A 104 12.95 -22.26 4.28
N ASP A 105 12.66 -23.09 3.26
CA ASP A 105 11.31 -23.48 2.87
C ASP A 105 10.63 -24.30 3.98
N LEU A 106 9.36 -24.02 4.28
CA LEU A 106 8.55 -24.81 5.21
C LEU A 106 8.09 -26.13 4.58
N ASP A 107 8.30 -27.24 5.27
CA ASP A 107 7.80 -28.55 4.83
C ASP A 107 6.25 -28.62 4.80
N ALA A 108 5.68 -29.63 4.14
CA ALA A 108 4.22 -29.71 3.96
C ALA A 108 3.42 -29.76 5.30
N PRO A 109 3.87 -30.49 6.35
CA PRO A 109 3.31 -30.35 7.70
C PRO A 109 3.36 -28.92 8.26
N SER A 110 4.51 -28.25 8.14
CA SER A 110 4.75 -26.89 8.65
C SER A 110 3.94 -25.84 7.91
N ARG A 111 3.93 -25.86 6.57
CA ARG A 111 3.07 -25.02 5.73
C ARG A 111 1.59 -25.18 6.10
N LYS A 112 1.11 -26.42 6.28
CA LYS A 112 -0.27 -26.69 6.70
C LYS A 112 -0.57 -26.12 8.09
N LYS A 113 0.39 -26.21 9.02
CA LYS A 113 0.28 -25.66 10.37
C LYS A 113 0.26 -24.12 10.34
N LEU A 114 1.12 -23.48 9.53
CA LEU A 114 1.12 -22.04 9.27
C LEU A 114 -0.25 -21.57 8.76
N LEU A 115 -0.71 -22.13 7.63
CA LEU A 115 -1.99 -21.78 6.98
C LEU A 115 -3.17 -21.91 7.93
N ASN A 116 -3.27 -23.01 8.69
CA ASN A 116 -4.31 -23.20 9.68
C ASN A 116 -4.28 -22.13 10.79
N GLY A 117 -3.09 -21.76 11.29
CA GLY A 117 -2.92 -20.80 12.39
C GLY A 117 -3.12 -19.33 12.00
N ILE A 118 -3.24 -19.03 10.70
CA ILE A 118 -3.59 -17.71 10.13
C ILE A 118 -4.93 -17.75 9.36
N HIS A 119 -5.72 -18.81 9.53
CA HIS A 119 -7.04 -19.02 8.91
C HIS A 119 -7.08 -18.98 7.36
N LEU A 120 -5.99 -19.33 6.67
CA LEU A 120 -5.90 -19.35 5.21
C LEU A 120 -5.99 -20.77 4.63
N THR A 121 -6.41 -20.85 3.36
CA THR A 121 -6.44 -22.08 2.57
C THR A 121 -5.63 -21.95 1.27
N GLU A 122 -5.27 -23.08 0.67
CA GLU A 122 -4.56 -23.14 -0.63
C GLU A 122 -5.37 -22.56 -1.81
N ASN A 123 -6.69 -22.35 -1.63
CA ASN A 123 -7.60 -21.74 -2.60
C ASN A 123 -7.68 -20.21 -2.50
N ASP A 124 -7.20 -19.63 -1.40
CA ASP A 124 -7.18 -18.19 -1.19
C ASP A 124 -6.13 -17.51 -2.10
N SER A 125 -6.10 -16.19 -2.07
CA SER A 125 -5.18 -15.40 -2.88
C SER A 125 -4.51 -14.30 -2.06
N LEU A 126 -3.23 -14.12 -2.31
CA LEU A 126 -2.52 -12.89 -2.01
C LEU A 126 -2.96 -11.82 -3.01
N TYR A 127 -3.34 -10.66 -2.50
CA TYR A 127 -3.58 -9.43 -3.23
C TYR A 127 -2.54 -8.40 -2.77
N ILE A 128 -1.75 -7.87 -3.70
CA ILE A 128 -0.81 -6.77 -3.42
C ILE A 128 -1.30 -5.53 -4.15
N TYR A 129 -1.48 -4.43 -3.43
CA TYR A 129 -1.91 -3.16 -4.00
C TYR A 129 -0.81 -2.10 -3.87
N GLU A 130 -0.20 -1.76 -5.01
CA GLU A 130 0.75 -0.65 -5.16
C GLU A 130 -0.05 0.67 -5.17
N TYR A 131 -0.16 1.35 -4.01
CA TYR A 131 -1.01 2.53 -3.89
C TYR A 131 -0.43 3.77 -4.60
N TRP A 132 0.88 3.80 -4.89
CA TRP A 132 1.50 4.84 -5.72
C TRP A 132 1.10 4.72 -7.20
N SER A 133 1.18 3.52 -7.76
CA SER A 133 0.90 3.23 -9.18
C SER A 133 -0.57 2.89 -9.44
N ASN A 134 -1.36 2.74 -8.37
CA ASN A 134 -2.74 2.25 -8.36
C ASN A 134 -2.92 0.85 -8.99
N LYS A 135 -1.88 0.01 -8.96
CA LYS A 135 -1.90 -1.35 -9.54
C LYS A 135 -2.25 -2.40 -8.49
N LEU A 136 -3.15 -3.31 -8.86
CA LEU A 136 -3.43 -4.53 -8.12
C LEU A 136 -2.74 -5.74 -8.77
N GLN A 137 -2.06 -6.53 -7.96
CA GLN A 137 -1.55 -7.86 -8.32
C GLN A 137 -2.32 -8.93 -7.53
N ARG A 138 -2.47 -10.13 -8.11
CA ARG A 138 -3.10 -11.29 -7.46
C ARG A 138 -2.28 -12.55 -7.70
N MET A 139 -2.00 -13.31 -6.65
CA MET A 139 -1.30 -14.60 -6.70
C MET A 139 -2.10 -15.64 -5.88
N PRO A 140 -2.30 -16.89 -6.36
CA PRO A 140 -2.86 -17.96 -5.53
C PRO A 140 -1.93 -18.31 -4.37
N VAL A 141 -2.47 -18.57 -3.17
CA VAL A 141 -1.67 -18.98 -2.00
C VAL A 141 -0.89 -20.27 -2.29
N SER A 142 -1.50 -21.20 -3.04
CA SER A 142 -0.88 -22.44 -3.55
C SER A 142 0.30 -22.27 -4.51
N GLN A 143 0.62 -21.04 -4.95
CA GLN A 143 1.80 -20.75 -5.78
C GLN A 143 2.92 -20.02 -5.03
N LEU A 144 2.68 -19.57 -3.80
CA LEU A 144 3.69 -18.90 -2.97
C LEU A 144 4.54 -19.93 -2.23
N LYS A 145 5.88 -19.76 -2.20
CA LYS A 145 6.70 -20.48 -1.23
C LYS A 145 6.30 -20.01 0.17
N ALA A 146 6.10 -20.96 1.09
CA ALA A 146 5.98 -20.65 2.51
C ALA A 146 7.36 -20.86 3.13
N VAL A 147 7.90 -19.83 3.79
CA VAL A 147 9.31 -19.79 4.23
C VAL A 147 9.43 -19.23 5.64
N ALA A 148 10.57 -19.48 6.25
CA ALA A 148 11.02 -18.79 7.45
C ALA A 148 12.37 -18.09 7.19
N TYR A 149 12.51 -16.87 7.70
CA TYR A 149 13.76 -16.12 7.80
C TYR A 149 14.11 -15.93 9.28
N LEU A 150 15.37 -16.13 9.65
CA LEU A 150 15.84 -15.81 11.00
C LEU A 150 15.79 -14.29 11.21
N SER A 151 15.29 -13.84 12.37
CA SER A 151 15.28 -12.42 12.71
C SER A 151 16.71 -11.84 12.74
N PRO A 152 16.94 -10.63 12.20
CA PRO A 152 18.26 -9.98 12.26
C PRO A 152 18.67 -9.56 13.69
N TYR A 153 17.79 -9.75 14.68
CA TYR A 153 18.04 -9.48 16.10
C TYR A 153 18.24 -10.77 16.92
N SER A 154 18.36 -11.93 16.27
CA SER A 154 18.54 -13.23 16.94
C SER A 154 19.98 -13.74 16.83
N ASP A 155 20.49 -14.26 17.94
CA ASP A 155 21.72 -15.05 17.98
C ASP A 155 21.45 -16.47 17.44
N SER A 156 22.47 -17.11 16.87
CA SER A 156 22.41 -18.48 16.35
C SER A 156 22.81 -19.55 17.37
N GLU A 157 23.46 -19.19 18.49
CA GLU A 157 23.97 -20.20 19.45
C GLU A 157 22.86 -20.95 20.20
N ASP A 158 21.75 -20.28 20.53
CA ASP A 158 20.55 -20.87 21.16
C ASP A 158 19.29 -20.50 20.37
N LEU A 159 18.92 -21.38 19.44
CA LEU A 159 17.86 -21.15 18.46
C LEU A 159 16.45 -21.36 19.03
N ASP A 160 15.82 -20.26 19.46
CA ASP A 160 14.39 -20.22 19.79
C ASP A 160 13.53 -20.35 18.51
N PRO A 161 12.50 -21.22 18.44
CA PRO A 161 11.53 -21.21 17.34
C PRO A 161 10.88 -19.83 17.10
N ASP A 162 10.67 -19.04 18.15
CA ASP A 162 10.10 -17.68 18.05
C ASP A 162 11.07 -16.67 17.40
N ALA A 163 12.35 -17.01 17.21
CA ALA A 163 13.33 -16.21 16.46
C ALA A 163 12.98 -16.06 14.96
N TYR A 164 12.13 -16.93 14.42
CA TYR A 164 11.81 -16.96 12.99
C TYR A 164 10.65 -16.03 12.58
N MET A 165 10.93 -15.12 11.65
CA MET A 165 9.92 -14.43 10.83
C MET A 165 9.38 -15.44 9.82
N MET A 166 8.06 -15.62 9.75
CA MET A 166 7.45 -16.66 8.92
C MET A 166 6.34 -16.12 8.04
N GLY A 167 6.22 -16.66 6.84
CA GLY A 167 5.16 -16.26 5.93
C GLY A 167 5.45 -16.68 4.51
N PHE A 168 5.31 -15.75 3.58
CA PHE A 168 5.30 -16.05 2.15
C PHE A 168 6.31 -15.22 1.37
N GLN A 169 7.12 -15.91 0.57
CA GLN A 169 8.02 -15.31 -0.40
C GLN A 169 7.21 -14.93 -1.64
N VAL A 170 7.17 -13.64 -1.95
CA VAL A 170 6.42 -13.08 -3.09
C VAL A 170 7.24 -13.20 -4.37
N THR A 171 8.52 -12.85 -4.30
CA THR A 171 9.46 -12.92 -5.43
C THR A 171 10.92 -12.86 -4.93
N THR A 172 11.83 -13.48 -5.66
CA THR A 172 13.28 -13.52 -5.41
C THR A 172 14.05 -12.87 -6.57
N HIS A 173 15.37 -12.82 -6.48
CA HIS A 173 16.26 -12.30 -7.53
C HIS A 173 15.90 -10.86 -7.95
N GLN A 174 15.27 -10.10 -7.05
CA GLN A 174 14.96 -8.70 -7.29
C GLN A 174 16.26 -7.90 -7.14
N LYS A 175 16.37 -6.81 -7.89
CA LYS A 175 17.47 -5.87 -7.74
C LYS A 175 17.13 -4.82 -6.71
N THR A 176 18.14 -4.35 -5.99
CA THR A 176 18.04 -3.15 -5.12
C THR A 176 17.31 -1.96 -5.75
N THR A 177 17.41 -1.77 -7.08
CA THR A 177 16.70 -0.73 -7.84
C THR A 177 15.18 -0.88 -7.92
N GLU A 178 14.60 -1.99 -7.45
CA GLU A 178 13.15 -2.22 -7.43
C GLU A 178 12.52 -2.03 -6.03
N TYR A 179 13.34 -1.68 -5.02
CA TYR A 179 12.93 -1.44 -3.63
C TYR A 179 11.73 -0.48 -3.49
N ASP A 180 11.77 0.67 -4.17
CA ASP A 180 10.77 1.75 -4.06
C ASP A 180 9.35 1.33 -4.46
N ARG A 181 9.23 0.26 -5.25
CA ARG A 181 7.96 -0.34 -5.69
C ARG A 181 7.21 -0.99 -4.53
N TYR A 182 7.94 -1.62 -3.61
CA TYR A 182 7.37 -2.49 -2.57
C TYR A 182 7.08 -1.73 -1.27
N ILE A 183 7.90 -0.73 -0.92
CA ILE A 183 7.60 0.18 0.21
C ILE A 183 6.31 0.99 0.01
N ASN A 184 5.90 1.19 -1.26
CA ASN A 184 4.66 1.87 -1.64
C ASN A 184 3.52 0.88 -1.98
N ALA A 185 3.51 -0.30 -1.34
CA ALA A 185 2.49 -1.32 -1.51
C ALA A 185 1.99 -1.87 -0.16
N ILE A 186 0.82 -2.51 -0.18
CA ILE A 186 0.28 -3.30 0.95
C ILE A 186 -0.29 -4.63 0.46
N ALA A 187 -0.27 -5.63 1.33
CA ALA A 187 -0.74 -6.98 1.05
C ALA A 187 -1.99 -7.38 1.86
N TYR A 188 -2.82 -8.24 1.27
CA TYR A 188 -3.94 -8.93 1.91
C TYR A 188 -4.02 -10.38 1.44
N PHE A 189 -4.34 -11.31 2.33
CA PHE A 189 -4.63 -12.71 1.97
C PHE A 189 -6.10 -13.05 2.19
N GLY A 190 -6.75 -13.66 1.19
CA GLY A 190 -8.11 -14.18 1.32
C GLY A 190 -8.77 -14.52 -0.03
N ASN A 191 -10.05 -14.88 -0.01
CA ASN A 191 -10.78 -15.31 -1.21
C ASN A 191 -11.32 -14.17 -2.11
N LYS A 192 -11.26 -12.92 -1.66
CA LYS A 192 -11.76 -11.73 -2.37
C LYS A 192 -10.75 -10.59 -2.33
N ASN A 193 -10.67 -9.82 -3.41
CA ASN A 193 -9.94 -8.54 -3.43
C ASN A 193 -10.68 -7.51 -2.54
N PRO A 194 -10.08 -6.94 -1.48
CA PRO A 194 -10.70 -5.88 -0.68
C PRO A 194 -10.42 -4.47 -1.22
N PHE A 195 -9.45 -4.31 -2.11
CA PHE A 195 -8.92 -3.01 -2.53
C PHE A 195 -9.75 -2.34 -3.62
N VAL A 196 -9.77 -1.00 -3.62
CA VAL A 196 -10.38 -0.17 -4.68
C VAL A 196 -9.29 0.43 -5.56
N GLU A 197 -9.17 -0.09 -6.77
CA GLU A 197 -8.17 0.34 -7.75
C GLU A 197 -8.45 1.76 -8.27
N ASN A 198 -7.38 2.49 -8.63
CA ASN A 198 -7.44 3.83 -9.25
C ASN A 198 -8.10 4.93 -8.38
N LYS A 199 -8.19 4.72 -7.05
CA LYS A 199 -8.75 5.67 -6.08
C LYS A 199 -7.76 6.26 -5.08
N MET A 200 -6.51 5.77 -5.02
CA MET A 200 -5.47 6.34 -4.16
C MET A 200 -4.69 7.44 -4.88
N LYS A 201 -4.33 8.50 -4.15
CA LYS A 201 -3.57 9.65 -4.68
C LYS A 201 -2.53 10.13 -3.69
N ALA A 202 -1.40 10.59 -4.22
CA ALA A 202 -0.41 11.37 -3.49
C ALA A 202 -1.02 12.67 -2.92
N VAL A 203 -0.68 13.01 -1.68
CA VAL A 203 -1.17 14.23 -1.03
C VAL A 203 -0.19 15.38 -1.27
N LYS A 204 -0.45 16.20 -2.30
CA LYS A 204 0.35 17.41 -2.57
C LYS A 204 -0.13 18.57 -1.69
N TRP A 205 0.70 18.97 -0.74
CA TRP A 205 0.42 20.03 0.22
C TRP A 205 0.78 21.42 -0.31
N GLN A 206 0.10 22.44 0.21
CA GLN A 206 0.37 23.86 -0.03
C GLN A 206 0.21 24.62 1.28
N LYS A 207 0.96 25.73 1.49
CA LYS A 207 0.78 26.56 2.70
C LYS A 207 -0.62 27.18 2.72
N ALA A 208 -1.25 27.19 3.89
CA ALA A 208 -2.57 27.76 4.13
C ALA A 208 -2.47 29.10 4.88
N GLY A 209 -3.57 29.86 4.92
CA GLY A 209 -3.65 31.11 5.67
C GLY A 209 -3.71 30.88 7.18
N ALA A 210 -3.18 31.82 7.98
CA ALA A 210 -3.17 31.73 9.45
C ALA A 210 -4.59 31.86 10.08
N ASP A 211 -5.59 32.25 9.30
CA ASP A 211 -7.01 32.21 9.64
C ASP A 211 -7.56 30.78 9.71
N ILE A 212 -7.09 29.89 8.84
CA ILE A 212 -7.46 28.46 8.79
C ILE A 212 -7.12 27.77 10.12
N SER A 213 -5.95 28.07 10.66
CA SER A 213 -5.50 27.58 11.97
C SER A 213 -6.54 27.85 13.06
N LYS A 214 -7.01 29.11 13.13
CA LYS A 214 -7.98 29.59 14.12
C LYS A 214 -9.41 29.09 13.85
N LYS A 215 -9.75 28.80 12.59
CA LYS A 215 -11.10 28.37 12.17
C LYS A 215 -11.39 26.91 12.52
N TYR A 216 -10.44 26.00 12.30
CA TYR A 216 -10.71 24.56 12.35
C TYR A 216 -10.04 23.80 13.50
N PHE A 217 -8.94 24.33 14.05
CA PHE A 217 -8.18 23.66 15.11
C PHE A 217 -8.44 24.28 16.47
N LYS A 218 -8.57 23.42 17.49
CA LYS A 218 -8.69 23.86 18.88
C LYS A 218 -7.33 24.34 19.40
N HIS A 219 -7.38 25.24 20.38
CA HIS A 219 -6.19 25.67 21.11
C HIS A 219 -5.44 24.46 21.71
N SER A 220 -4.11 24.51 21.71
CA SER A 220 -3.22 23.49 22.25
C SER A 220 -2.24 24.14 23.21
N LYS A 221 -1.59 23.34 24.08
CA LYS A 221 -0.48 23.81 24.92
C LYS A 221 0.81 23.97 24.11
N LEU A 222 0.95 23.18 23.04
CA LEU A 222 2.06 23.26 22.09
C LEU A 222 2.00 24.54 21.25
N THR A 223 3.15 25.04 20.84
CA THR A 223 3.26 26.23 19.98
C THR A 223 2.66 25.91 18.61
N GLN A 224 1.87 26.80 18.02
CA GLN A 224 1.34 26.57 16.67
C GLN A 224 2.42 26.85 15.61
N GLY A 225 2.73 25.84 14.80
CA GLY A 225 3.59 25.97 13.62
C GLY A 225 2.82 26.40 12.38
N ASN A 226 3.33 26.00 11.20
CA ASN A 226 2.68 26.25 9.93
C ASN A 226 1.31 25.54 9.82
N THR A 227 0.44 26.10 8.98
CA THR A 227 -0.77 25.42 8.49
C THR A 227 -0.61 25.13 7.01
N TYR A 228 -1.06 23.95 6.58
CA TYR A 228 -1.08 23.52 5.18
C TYR A 228 -2.49 23.11 4.76
N GLN A 229 -2.70 23.01 3.45
CA GLN A 229 -3.95 22.56 2.85
C GLN A 229 -3.71 21.67 1.63
N THR A 230 -4.70 20.83 1.31
CA THR A 230 -4.85 20.19 0.01
C THR A 230 -6.34 19.93 -0.31
N LYS A 231 -6.64 19.31 -1.45
CA LYS A 231 -8.00 18.87 -1.80
C LYS A 231 -8.01 17.44 -2.36
N TYR A 232 -9.03 16.68 -1.98
CA TYR A 232 -9.32 15.36 -2.55
C TYR A 232 -10.83 15.23 -2.78
N GLU A 233 -11.22 14.99 -4.03
CA GLU A 233 -12.61 14.98 -4.49
C GLU A 233 -13.38 16.24 -4.02
N ASN A 234 -14.45 16.12 -3.22
CA ASN A 234 -15.18 17.28 -2.68
C ASN A 234 -14.68 17.78 -1.31
N MET A 235 -13.63 17.16 -0.75
CA MET A 235 -13.07 17.51 0.56
C MET A 235 -11.88 18.47 0.44
N THR A 236 -11.77 19.40 1.39
CA THR A 236 -10.55 20.17 1.64
C THR A 236 -9.91 19.67 2.93
N TYR A 237 -8.63 19.32 2.87
CA TYR A 237 -7.87 18.90 4.04
C TYR A 237 -7.04 20.07 4.54
N TYR A 238 -6.97 20.24 5.85
CA TYR A 238 -6.08 21.17 6.52
C TYR A 238 -5.19 20.41 7.49
N LEU A 239 -3.91 20.77 7.55
CA LEU A 239 -2.91 20.17 8.42
C LEU A 239 -2.24 21.28 9.24
N GLN A 240 -2.12 21.10 10.54
CA GLN A 240 -1.49 22.05 11.46
C GLN A 240 -0.31 21.37 12.15
N ASP A 241 0.91 21.89 11.95
CA ASP A 241 2.07 21.53 12.76
C ASP A 241 1.93 22.13 14.16
N TYR A 242 2.30 21.37 15.19
CA TYR A 242 2.44 21.84 16.57
C TYR A 242 3.86 21.56 17.06
N LEU A 243 4.46 22.57 17.68
CA LEU A 243 5.89 22.65 17.94
C LEU A 243 6.19 22.62 19.45
N GLU A 244 7.29 21.94 19.78
CA GLU A 244 7.96 21.98 21.08
C GLU A 244 9.45 22.25 20.85
N GLU A 245 10.01 23.22 21.59
CA GLU A 245 11.37 23.76 21.37
C GLU A 245 11.71 24.21 19.93
N GLY A 246 10.68 24.42 19.10
CA GLY A 246 10.79 24.78 17.67
C GLY A 246 10.66 23.59 16.71
N ASN A 247 10.74 22.35 17.20
CA ASN A 247 10.61 21.13 16.41
C ASN A 247 9.13 20.69 16.33
N THR A 248 8.69 20.14 15.19
CA THR A 248 7.33 19.60 15.06
C THR A 248 7.21 18.26 15.81
N VAL A 249 6.39 18.22 16.87
CA VAL A 249 6.16 17.01 17.70
C VAL A 249 4.75 16.42 17.52
N GLU A 250 3.82 17.20 17.00
CA GLU A 250 2.45 16.77 16.70
C GLU A 250 1.95 17.43 15.41
N ARG A 251 1.18 16.70 14.60
CA ARG A 251 0.44 17.20 13.43
C ARG A 251 -1.04 16.87 13.57
N ARG A 252 -1.91 17.87 13.50
CA ARG A 252 -3.37 17.64 13.45
C ARG A 252 -3.92 17.85 12.05
N LEU A 253 -4.75 16.91 11.60
CA LEU A 253 -5.50 16.98 10.36
C LEU A 253 -6.96 17.32 10.66
N ALA A 254 -7.54 18.24 9.90
CA ALA A 254 -8.96 18.52 9.84
C ALA A 254 -9.46 18.34 8.41
N VAL A 255 -10.48 17.49 8.21
CA VAL A 255 -11.09 17.24 6.90
C VAL A 255 -12.47 17.90 6.84
N ILE A 256 -12.63 18.81 5.88
CA ILE A 256 -13.82 19.64 5.69
C ILE A 256 -14.51 19.25 4.39
N ASN A 257 -15.84 19.06 4.41
CA ASN A 257 -16.61 18.80 3.19
C ASN A 257 -16.94 20.09 2.41
N ASP A 258 -17.57 19.93 1.26
CA ASP A 258 -18.14 21.01 0.44
C ASP A 258 -19.16 21.87 1.22
N HIS A 259 -19.95 21.26 2.10
CA HIS A 259 -20.87 21.94 3.03
C HIS A 259 -20.19 22.72 4.19
N GLN A 260 -18.84 22.81 4.22
CA GLN A 260 -18.03 23.48 5.26
C GLN A 260 -18.05 22.82 6.65
N GLU A 261 -18.51 21.59 6.76
CA GLU A 261 -18.55 20.80 8.00
C GLU A 261 -17.25 20.01 8.20
N LYS A 262 -16.74 19.95 9.45
CA LYS A 262 -15.61 19.08 9.78
C LYS A 262 -16.07 17.63 9.98
N ILE A 263 -15.82 16.79 8.97
CA ILE A 263 -16.25 15.39 8.94
C ILE A 263 -15.26 14.45 9.65
N ALA A 264 -13.97 14.80 9.66
CA ALA A 264 -12.92 14.06 10.38
C ALA A 264 -11.88 15.00 11.01
N GLU A 265 -11.31 14.54 12.12
CA GLU A 265 -10.17 15.15 12.82
C GLU A 265 -9.24 14.01 13.26
N LYS A 266 -7.94 14.11 12.97
CA LYS A 266 -6.91 13.11 13.34
C LYS A 266 -5.68 13.81 13.91
N THR A 267 -4.96 13.11 14.78
CA THR A 267 -3.71 13.60 15.39
C THR A 267 -2.62 12.56 15.14
N PHE A 268 -1.50 13.01 14.60
CA PHE A 268 -0.27 12.22 14.44
C PHE A 268 0.75 12.82 15.43
N SER A 269 1.31 12.03 16.33
CA SER A 269 2.20 12.51 17.40
C SER A 269 3.43 11.62 17.52
N LEU A 270 4.59 12.23 17.76
CA LEU A 270 5.82 11.48 18.02
C LEU A 270 5.90 10.97 19.48
N ALA A 271 5.07 11.51 20.39
CA ALA A 271 5.04 11.10 21.80
C ALA A 271 4.60 9.63 22.03
N GLU A 272 3.95 9.00 21.04
CA GLU A 272 3.55 7.59 21.03
C GLU A 272 4.39 6.78 20.00
N SER A 273 5.58 7.29 19.63
CA SER A 273 6.42 6.69 18.61
C SER A 273 7.89 6.69 19.02
N ASP A 274 8.32 5.59 19.63
CA ASP A 274 9.73 5.38 19.93
C ASP A 274 10.56 5.34 18.63
N GLY A 275 11.65 6.11 18.60
CA GLY A 275 12.41 6.45 17.39
C GLY A 275 11.56 6.95 16.20
N GLY A 276 10.43 7.63 16.43
CA GLY A 276 9.57 8.14 15.37
C GLY A 276 9.99 9.51 14.83
N GLU A 277 9.88 9.71 13.52
CA GLU A 277 10.06 11.01 12.87
C GLU A 277 8.90 11.36 11.94
N PHE A 278 8.66 12.65 11.71
CA PHE A 278 7.68 13.10 10.72
C PHE A 278 8.26 13.05 9.31
N LEU A 279 7.61 12.28 8.44
CA LEU A 279 7.93 12.29 7.01
C LEU A 279 7.65 13.67 6.40
N PRO A 280 8.48 14.12 5.45
CA PRO A 280 8.34 15.43 4.82
C PRO A 280 7.06 15.53 4.00
N LEU A 281 6.54 16.76 3.86
CA LEU A 281 5.31 17.04 3.16
C LEU A 281 5.59 17.33 1.67
N TYR A 282 5.13 16.44 0.80
CA TYR A 282 5.23 16.60 -0.64
C TYR A 282 4.56 17.92 -1.10
N GLY A 283 5.32 18.78 -1.79
CA GLY A 283 4.88 20.12 -2.19
C GLY A 283 5.24 21.25 -1.21
N ILE A 284 5.80 20.94 -0.05
CA ILE A 284 6.38 21.90 0.91
C ILE A 284 7.87 21.64 1.09
N ASP A 285 8.21 20.41 1.48
CA ASP A 285 9.54 19.98 1.89
C ASP A 285 10.21 19.12 0.79
N THR A 286 9.41 18.38 0.02
CA THR A 286 9.86 17.45 -1.02
C THR A 286 9.18 17.64 -2.38
N ASP A 287 9.85 17.11 -3.42
CA ASP A 287 9.44 17.07 -4.81
C ASP A 287 8.73 15.76 -5.19
N GLU A 288 8.53 15.53 -6.50
CA GLU A 288 7.80 14.37 -7.03
C GLU A 288 8.55 13.04 -6.92
N ALA A 289 9.84 13.04 -6.55
CA ALA A 289 10.59 11.81 -6.27
C ALA A 289 10.37 11.29 -4.83
N ASN A 290 9.88 12.12 -3.90
CA ASN A 290 9.86 11.84 -2.47
C ASN A 290 8.45 12.06 -1.88
N ILE A 291 7.52 11.18 -2.28
CA ILE A 291 6.10 11.23 -1.95
C ILE A 291 5.75 10.19 -0.89
N PHE A 292 5.43 10.65 0.32
CA PHE A 292 5.16 9.78 1.47
C PHE A 292 3.68 9.71 1.87
N GLN A 293 2.94 10.84 1.82
CA GLN A 293 1.53 10.85 2.22
C GLN A 293 0.61 10.45 1.06
N TYR A 294 -0.29 9.50 1.32
CA TYR A 294 -1.31 9.03 0.39
C TYR A 294 -2.71 9.09 0.99
N THR A 295 -3.70 9.30 0.13
CA THR A 295 -5.12 9.38 0.54
C THR A 295 -6.06 8.81 -0.51
N GLY A 296 -7.23 8.36 -0.07
CA GLY A 296 -8.35 8.00 -0.95
C GLY A 296 -9.11 6.75 -0.52
N TYR A 297 -10.02 6.28 -1.37
CA TYR A 297 -10.75 5.05 -1.10
C TYR A 297 -9.82 3.85 -1.33
N LEU A 298 -9.36 3.25 -0.22
CA LEU A 298 -8.45 2.10 -0.25
C LEU A 298 -9.21 0.76 -0.21
N PHE A 299 -10.27 0.67 0.61
CA PHE A 299 -11.01 -0.56 0.88
C PHE A 299 -12.48 -0.45 0.47
N LYS A 300 -13.05 -1.53 -0.08
CA LYS A 300 -14.44 -1.59 -0.57
C LYS A 300 -15.46 -1.41 0.57
N GLY A 301 -16.41 -0.50 0.39
CA GLY A 301 -17.45 -0.23 1.39
C GLY A 301 -16.95 0.42 2.69
N LYS A 302 -15.74 1.01 2.69
CA LYS A 302 -15.18 1.78 3.81
C LYS A 302 -14.97 3.26 3.43
N PRO A 303 -14.87 4.18 4.40
CA PRO A 303 -14.51 5.58 4.15
C PRO A 303 -13.13 5.72 3.48
N PRO A 304 -12.83 6.88 2.86
CA PRO A 304 -11.48 7.14 2.36
C PRO A 304 -10.49 7.23 3.53
N VAL A 305 -9.22 6.97 3.27
CA VAL A 305 -8.13 6.92 4.27
C VAL A 305 -7.10 8.01 4.03
N ILE A 306 -6.23 8.23 5.00
CA ILE A 306 -4.97 8.95 4.86
C ILE A 306 -3.88 8.30 5.72
N PHE A 307 -2.64 8.29 5.26
CA PHE A 307 -1.48 7.73 5.98
C PHE A 307 -0.16 8.29 5.43
N GLY A 308 0.98 7.83 5.98
CA GLY A 308 2.33 8.22 5.53
C GLY A 308 2.89 9.50 6.17
N PHE A 309 2.41 9.86 7.36
CA PHE A 309 2.87 11.05 8.10
C PHE A 309 4.09 10.82 8.98
N ILE A 310 4.27 9.61 9.54
CA ILE A 310 5.32 9.26 10.50
C ILE A 310 6.08 8.05 9.96
N ALA A 311 7.41 8.15 9.92
CA ALA A 311 8.29 7.00 9.86
C ALA A 311 8.58 6.52 11.29
N LYS A 312 8.62 5.20 11.47
CA LYS A 312 8.83 4.57 12.78
C LYS A 312 10.12 3.76 12.74
N SER A 313 11.03 4.03 13.66
CA SER A 313 12.09 3.06 13.97
C SER A 313 11.50 1.83 14.67
N PHE A 314 10.53 2.06 15.57
CA PHE A 314 9.87 1.00 16.33
C PHE A 314 8.33 1.07 16.23
N GLY A 315 7.72 -0.10 16.05
CA GLY A 315 6.29 -0.31 15.84
C GLY A 315 5.84 -0.13 14.39
N CYS A 316 4.71 -0.76 14.03
CA CYS A 316 4.21 -0.76 12.66
C CYS A 316 3.42 0.51 12.27
N PRO A 317 3.36 0.84 10.96
CA PRO A 317 2.53 1.94 10.46
C PRO A 317 1.03 1.64 10.53
N SER A 318 0.21 2.70 10.45
CA SER A 318 -1.26 2.62 10.49
C SER A 318 -1.93 3.47 9.41
N ILE A 319 -3.20 3.15 9.16
CA ILE A 319 -4.07 3.73 8.14
C ILE A 319 -5.24 4.44 8.84
N SER A 320 -5.29 5.77 8.76
CA SER A 320 -6.35 6.56 9.40
C SER A 320 -7.56 6.71 8.46
N PHE A 321 -8.72 6.14 8.82
CA PHE A 321 -9.96 6.41 8.10
C PHE A 321 -10.43 7.85 8.32
N LEU A 322 -10.87 8.53 7.26
CA LEU A 322 -11.43 9.88 7.29
C LEU A 322 -12.91 9.88 7.71
N ASP A 323 -13.23 9.09 8.73
CA ASP A 323 -14.48 9.10 9.47
C ASP A 323 -14.18 9.17 10.97
N LYS A 324 -15.13 9.67 11.75
CA LYS A 324 -15.00 9.90 13.20
C LYS A 324 -15.32 8.68 14.07
N ASN A 325 -15.90 7.62 13.49
CA ASN A 325 -16.36 6.40 14.18
C ASN A 325 -15.49 5.19 13.82
N GLU A 326 -14.94 5.15 12.60
CA GLU A 326 -13.94 4.17 12.19
C GLU A 326 -12.61 4.39 12.92
N LYS A 327 -12.08 3.32 13.53
CA LYS A 327 -10.77 3.31 14.19
C LYS A 327 -9.65 3.21 13.15
N ASP A 328 -8.50 3.80 13.47
CA ASP A 328 -7.30 3.65 12.66
C ASP A 328 -6.85 2.18 12.63
N PHE A 329 -6.38 1.74 11.45
CA PHE A 329 -6.16 0.34 11.12
C PHE A 329 -4.67 0.05 10.98
N TRP A 330 -4.14 -0.90 11.75
CA TRP A 330 -2.72 -1.23 11.77
C TRP A 330 -2.33 -2.12 10.58
N ILE A 331 -1.13 -1.88 10.03
CA ILE A 331 -0.49 -2.76 9.05
C ILE A 331 0.42 -3.69 9.84
N ASN A 332 0.26 -5.01 9.69
CA ASN A 332 1.19 -6.00 10.25
C ASN A 332 2.56 -5.86 9.55
N CYS A 333 3.65 -5.88 10.29
CA CYS A 333 5.00 -5.63 9.78
C CYS A 333 6.11 -6.48 10.41
N ASP A 334 5.78 -7.35 11.39
CA ASP A 334 6.72 -8.16 12.17
C ASP A 334 7.79 -7.32 12.90
N ASN A 335 7.32 -6.37 13.70
CA ASN A 335 8.19 -5.55 14.54
C ASN A 335 8.73 -6.37 15.73
N ARG A 336 9.96 -6.89 15.56
CA ARG A 336 10.70 -7.66 16.58
C ARG A 336 11.67 -6.83 17.43
N HIS A 337 11.47 -5.52 17.43
CA HIS A 337 12.15 -4.54 18.27
C HIS A 337 11.37 -4.28 19.55
#